data_AF-A0A1I8FNU9-F1
#
_entry.id   AF-A0A1I8FNU9-F1
#
_cell.length_a   1.000
_cell.length_b   1.000
_cell.length_c   1.000
_cell.angle_alpha   90.00
_cell.angle_beta   90.00
_cell.angle_gamma   90.00
#
_symmetry.space_group_name_H-M   'P 1'
#
loop_
_entity.id
_entity.type
_entity.pdbx_description
1 polymer ?
#
loop_
_entity_poly.entity_id
_entity_poly.type
_entity_poly.pdbx_seq_one_letter_code
_entity_poly.pdbx_strand_id
1 'polypeptide(L)'
;ASLTFRDRQFYLNGVKFQILSGAIHYFRVPQDYWRDRLLKLKAAGFNTVRRDYAPWNLHEDTKGNFNFNGMLNVRWLLSDPNMRVRSMYMGFTQAAEDYLRVVINEVADLQMSRGGPIIAFQVENEYGSYGDNGRYLQHLADSMRRSGVVEALFTSDGDEGIRHAKPLAGAFAGINYNSKAHAKWLQSIVKGWNPNLPIFATELWTGWFLPWGAKDKNQVISLPDLVDSVTSLLDQGASINLYMFHGGTNFGYDYDAPLSENGQPTEKYHRIRELMLARLSKTAVKSLPDIPAPIPTKDYGEAYRVNWGQ
;
A
#
# COMPACT_ATOMS: atom_id res chain seq x y z
N ALA A 1 2.61 22.87 -3.69
CA ALA A 1 3.38 21.93 -2.85
C ALA A 1 3.71 20.70 -3.67
N SER A 2 4.93 20.17 -3.62
CA SER A 2 5.32 19.02 -4.46
C SER A 2 6.37 18.16 -3.77
N LEU A 3 6.20 16.84 -3.84
CA LEU A 3 7.22 15.87 -3.47
C LEU A 3 8.29 15.83 -4.57
N THR A 4 9.52 16.17 -4.22
CA THR A 4 10.68 16.09 -5.13
C THR A 4 11.74 15.18 -4.54
N PHE A 5 12.66 14.69 -5.35
CA PHE A 5 13.79 13.90 -4.88
C PHE A 5 15.11 14.48 -5.40
N ARG A 6 16.09 14.59 -4.52
CA ARG A 6 17.47 15.00 -4.83
C ARG A 6 18.42 14.25 -3.90
N ASP A 7 19.62 13.93 -4.36
CA ASP A 7 20.66 13.29 -3.53
C ASP A 7 20.16 12.07 -2.74
N ARG A 8 19.32 11.24 -3.39
CA ARG A 8 18.72 10.01 -2.83
C ARG A 8 17.77 10.24 -1.63
N GLN A 9 17.28 11.45 -1.45
CA GLN A 9 16.34 11.82 -0.38
C GLN A 9 15.10 12.49 -0.96
N PHE A 10 13.97 12.29 -0.29
CA PHE A 10 12.74 13.01 -0.62
C PHE A 10 12.73 14.38 0.06
N TYR A 11 12.17 15.35 -0.65
CA TYR A 11 11.97 16.71 -0.19
C TYR A 11 10.50 17.06 -0.40
N LEU A 12 9.81 17.37 0.71
CA LEU A 12 8.45 17.85 0.70
C LEU A 12 8.49 19.37 0.86
N ASN A 13 8.11 20.10 -0.18
CA ASN A 13 8.18 21.58 -0.20
C ASN A 13 9.58 22.14 0.11
N GLY A 14 10.63 21.45 -0.37
CA GLY A 14 12.03 21.84 -0.13
C GLY A 14 12.58 21.44 1.23
N VAL A 15 11.76 20.86 2.13
CA VAL A 15 12.22 20.31 3.41
C VAL A 15 12.47 18.82 3.26
N LYS A 16 13.62 18.35 3.75
CA LYS A 16 13.95 16.92 3.77
C LYS A 16 12.83 16.14 4.47
N PHE A 17 12.27 15.16 3.78
CA PHE A 17 11.16 14.34 4.23
C PHE A 17 11.51 12.86 4.07
N GLN A 18 11.22 12.07 5.09
CA GLN A 18 11.36 10.61 5.03
C GLN A 18 9.97 10.01 5.13
N ILE A 19 9.55 9.23 4.13
CA ILE A 19 8.22 8.63 4.13
C ILE A 19 8.29 7.40 5.04
N LEU A 20 7.56 7.46 6.15
CA LEU A 20 7.32 6.34 7.06
C LEU A 20 5.85 5.97 6.93
N SER A 21 5.58 4.98 6.08
CA SER A 21 4.25 4.58 5.69
C SER A 21 3.83 3.22 6.26
N GLY A 22 2.53 3.09 6.55
CA GLY A 22 1.89 1.82 6.84
C GLY A 22 0.76 1.54 5.85
N ALA A 23 0.71 0.32 5.32
CA ALA A 23 -0.34 -0.17 4.44
C ALA A 23 -1.63 -0.48 5.23
N ILE A 24 -2.74 0.16 4.84
CA ILE A 24 -4.09 -0.15 5.34
C ILE A 24 -5.07 -0.21 4.17
N HIS A 25 -5.78 -1.33 4.04
CA HIS A 25 -6.84 -1.50 3.05
C HIS A 25 -8.19 -1.09 3.63
N TYR A 26 -8.72 0.06 3.21
CA TYR A 26 -10.00 0.56 3.70
C TYR A 26 -11.17 -0.39 3.43
N PHE A 27 -11.13 -1.17 2.35
CA PHE A 27 -12.17 -2.14 2.00
C PHE A 27 -12.13 -3.42 2.86
N ARG A 28 -11.08 -3.60 3.66
CA ARG A 28 -10.94 -4.70 4.63
C ARG A 28 -11.25 -4.27 6.06
N VAL A 29 -11.61 -3.01 6.25
CA VAL A 29 -11.88 -2.43 7.58
C VAL A 29 -13.26 -1.79 7.53
N PRO A 30 -14.19 -2.15 8.42
CA PRO A 30 -15.46 -1.44 8.54
C PRO A 30 -15.25 0.07 8.72
N GLN A 31 -16.10 0.87 8.08
CA GLN A 31 -15.94 2.34 8.03
C GLN A 31 -15.87 2.98 9.42
N ASP A 32 -16.66 2.48 10.37
CA ASP A 32 -16.68 2.95 11.77
C ASP A 32 -15.31 2.81 12.46
N TYR A 33 -14.49 1.86 12.00
CA TYR A 33 -13.18 1.59 12.57
C TYR A 33 -12.03 2.29 11.86
N TRP A 34 -12.25 2.96 10.71
CA TRP A 34 -11.17 3.65 9.99
C TRP A 34 -10.45 4.67 10.87
N ARG A 35 -11.21 5.48 11.62
CA ARG A 35 -10.64 6.50 12.51
C ARG A 35 -9.73 5.87 13.56
N ASP A 36 -10.15 4.76 14.17
CA ASP A 36 -9.36 4.05 15.17
C ASP A 36 -8.06 3.50 14.57
N ARG A 37 -8.12 2.84 13.41
CA ARG A 37 -6.93 2.26 12.77
C ARG A 37 -5.94 3.33 12.32
N LEU A 38 -6.43 4.45 11.80
CA LEU A 38 -5.58 5.60 11.42
C LEU A 38 -4.94 6.25 12.64
N LEU A 39 -5.66 6.35 13.76
CA LEU A 39 -5.09 6.84 15.02
C LEU A 39 -4.01 5.90 15.55
N LYS A 40 -4.20 4.58 15.46
CA LYS A 40 -3.17 3.58 15.82
C LYS A 40 -1.94 3.66 14.93
N LEU A 41 -2.12 3.89 13.62
CA LEU A 41 -1.01 4.12 12.70
C LEU A 41 -0.22 5.39 13.09
N LYS A 42 -0.92 6.48 13.39
CA LYS A 42 -0.28 7.72 13.87
C LYS A 42 0.40 7.52 15.24
N ALA A 43 -0.23 6.76 16.14
CA ALA A 43 0.30 6.44 17.47
C ALA A 43 1.49 5.48 17.43
N ALA A 44 1.64 4.71 16.35
CA ALA A 44 2.83 3.90 16.07
C ALA A 44 3.99 4.72 15.51
N GLY A 45 3.79 6.01 15.16
CA GLY A 45 4.86 6.91 14.69
C GLY A 45 4.99 7.00 13.17
N PHE A 46 4.06 6.43 12.40
CA PHE A 46 3.99 6.62 10.96
C PHE A 46 3.51 8.03 10.63
N ASN A 47 4.15 8.65 9.62
CA ASN A 47 3.77 9.98 9.15
C ASN A 47 2.87 9.94 7.92
N THR A 48 2.82 8.80 7.23
CA THR A 48 2.08 8.60 5.99
C THR A 48 1.27 7.31 6.10
N VAL A 49 0.11 7.28 5.47
CA VAL A 49 -0.66 6.06 5.26
C VAL A 49 -0.64 5.72 3.78
N ARG A 50 -0.36 4.47 3.44
CA ARG A 50 -0.55 3.98 2.09
C ARG A 50 -1.91 3.31 2.01
N ARG A 51 -2.77 3.92 1.21
CA ARG A 51 -4.02 3.30 0.78
C ARG A 51 -3.65 2.44 -0.43
N ASP A 52 -3.14 1.22 -0.20
CA ASP A 52 -2.42 0.45 -1.23
C ASP A 52 -3.19 0.28 -2.53
N TYR A 53 -4.50 0.08 -2.46
CA TYR A 53 -5.30 -0.26 -3.63
C TYR A 53 -6.63 0.47 -3.63
N ALA A 54 -7.00 1.02 -4.79
CA ALA A 54 -8.38 1.32 -5.15
C ALA A 54 -8.88 0.14 -6.00
N PRO A 55 -9.40 -0.93 -5.38
CA PRO A 55 -9.77 -2.15 -6.07
C PRO A 55 -10.92 -1.87 -7.03
N TRP A 56 -10.61 -1.89 -8.34
CA TRP A 56 -11.55 -1.58 -9.41
C TRP A 56 -12.84 -2.40 -9.31
N ASN A 57 -12.69 -3.68 -8.99
CA ASN A 57 -13.81 -4.59 -8.76
C ASN A 57 -14.86 -4.06 -7.77
N LEU A 58 -14.44 -3.34 -6.72
CA LEU A 58 -15.36 -2.85 -5.69
C LEU A 58 -16.11 -1.57 -6.06
N HIS A 59 -15.72 -0.88 -7.14
CA HIS A 59 -16.24 0.44 -7.50
C HIS A 59 -17.00 0.49 -8.82
N GLU A 60 -16.95 -0.58 -9.63
CA GLU A 60 -17.66 -0.64 -10.91
C GLU A 60 -18.43 -1.96 -11.09
N ASP A 61 -19.69 -1.97 -10.67
CA ASP A 61 -20.54 -3.18 -10.73
C ASP A 61 -20.90 -3.57 -12.18
N THR A 62 -21.18 -2.58 -13.02
CA THR A 62 -21.43 -2.73 -14.46
C THR A 62 -20.68 -1.64 -15.22
N LYS A 63 -20.31 -1.92 -16.48
CA LYS A 63 -19.50 -0.99 -17.28
C LYS A 63 -20.13 0.42 -17.30
N GLY A 64 -19.41 1.41 -16.77
CA GLY A 64 -19.83 2.81 -16.69
C GLY A 64 -20.71 3.17 -15.49
N ASN A 65 -21.08 2.21 -14.64
CA ASN A 65 -21.82 2.47 -13.41
C ASN A 65 -20.87 2.38 -12.20
N PHE A 66 -20.37 3.55 -11.79
CA PHE A 66 -19.45 3.68 -10.67
C PHE A 66 -20.24 3.90 -9.39
N ASN A 67 -20.04 3.02 -8.42
CA ASN A 67 -20.63 3.17 -7.10
C ASN A 67 -19.53 3.04 -6.03
N PHE A 68 -19.33 4.12 -5.30
CA PHE A 68 -18.35 4.24 -4.23
C PHE A 68 -18.90 3.83 -2.85
N ASN A 69 -20.15 3.37 -2.80
CA ASN A 69 -20.83 2.88 -1.61
C ASN A 69 -20.95 1.35 -1.66
N GLY A 70 -20.29 0.66 -0.73
CA GLY A 70 -20.38 -0.80 -0.55
C GLY A 70 -19.24 -1.61 -1.19
N MET A 71 -19.42 -2.93 -1.28
CA MET A 71 -18.51 -3.86 -1.96
C MET A 71 -19.15 -4.32 -3.27
N LEU A 72 -18.56 -3.99 -4.42
CA LEU A 72 -19.08 -4.37 -5.75
C LEU A 72 -18.16 -5.38 -6.46
N ASN A 73 -18.58 -5.88 -7.63
CA ASN A 73 -17.85 -6.93 -8.34
C ASN A 73 -17.77 -6.68 -9.87
N VAL A 74 -16.57 -6.41 -10.40
CA VAL A 74 -16.30 -6.31 -11.86
C VAL A 74 -16.31 -7.69 -12.53
N ARG A 75 -17.50 -8.31 -12.67
CA ARG A 75 -17.67 -9.54 -13.47
C ARG A 75 -17.73 -9.25 -14.98
N TRP A 76 -18.11 -8.04 -15.36
CA TRP A 76 -18.38 -7.68 -16.75
C TRP A 76 -17.11 -7.62 -17.62
N LEU A 77 -15.92 -7.38 -17.06
CA LEU A 77 -14.67 -7.33 -17.82
C LEU A 77 -14.33 -8.69 -18.46
N LEU A 78 -14.70 -9.79 -17.78
CA LEU A 78 -14.48 -11.16 -18.27
C LEU A 78 -15.58 -11.65 -19.22
N SER A 79 -16.56 -10.80 -19.54
CA SER A 79 -17.62 -11.14 -20.50
C SER A 79 -17.14 -11.07 -21.95
N ASP A 80 -16.01 -10.40 -22.22
CA ASP A 80 -15.36 -10.42 -23.54
C ASP A 80 -14.44 -11.65 -23.64
N PRO A 81 -14.72 -12.60 -24.57
CA PRO A 81 -13.92 -13.81 -24.72
C PRO A 81 -12.48 -13.57 -25.20
N ASN A 82 -12.18 -12.39 -25.77
CA ASN A 82 -10.85 -12.01 -26.24
C ASN A 82 -10.10 -11.07 -25.27
N MET A 83 -10.61 -10.88 -24.06
CA MET A 83 -10.04 -9.94 -23.09
C MET A 83 -8.60 -10.30 -22.72
N ARG A 84 -7.69 -9.34 -22.93
CA ARG A 84 -6.29 -9.44 -22.49
C ARG A 84 -6.02 -8.41 -21.40
N VAL A 85 -6.16 -8.84 -20.15
CA VAL A 85 -5.90 -7.99 -18.97
C VAL A 85 -4.43 -7.53 -18.94
N ARG A 86 -4.18 -6.36 -18.36
CA ARG A 86 -2.83 -5.79 -18.18
C ARG A 86 -2.00 -5.71 -19.48
N SER A 87 -2.68 -5.37 -20.57
CA SER A 87 -2.09 -5.29 -21.91
C SER A 87 -2.59 -4.06 -22.67
N MET A 88 -2.06 -3.83 -23.88
CA MET A 88 -2.52 -2.78 -24.80
C MET A 88 -3.79 -3.16 -25.58
N TYR A 89 -4.56 -4.15 -25.12
CA TYR A 89 -5.83 -4.48 -25.73
C TYR A 89 -6.81 -3.31 -25.54
N MET A 90 -7.32 -2.78 -26.64
CA MET A 90 -8.14 -1.56 -26.67
C MET A 90 -9.35 -1.63 -25.73
N GLY A 91 -10.01 -2.80 -25.65
CA GLY A 91 -11.14 -2.99 -24.74
C GLY A 91 -10.75 -2.89 -23.26
N PHE A 92 -9.54 -3.31 -22.90
CA PHE A 92 -9.00 -3.22 -21.55
C PHE A 92 -8.48 -1.82 -21.25
N THR A 93 -7.66 -1.25 -22.14
CA THR A 93 -7.08 0.08 -21.91
C THR A 93 -8.15 1.15 -21.80
N GLN A 94 -9.19 1.13 -22.64
CA GLN A 94 -10.28 2.09 -22.56
C GLN A 94 -11.03 2.01 -21.23
N ALA A 95 -11.34 0.79 -20.78
CA ALA A 95 -12.00 0.57 -19.50
C ALA A 95 -11.12 1.01 -18.31
N ALA A 96 -9.82 0.73 -18.36
CA ALA A 96 -8.87 1.19 -17.36
C ALA A 96 -8.75 2.72 -17.33
N GLU A 97 -8.72 3.38 -18.50
CA GLU A 97 -8.71 4.84 -18.59
C GLU A 97 -10.01 5.46 -18.04
N ASP A 98 -11.17 4.87 -18.34
CA ASP A 98 -12.46 5.34 -17.83
C ASP A 98 -12.53 5.24 -16.31
N TYR A 99 -12.09 4.11 -15.74
CA TYR A 99 -12.00 3.92 -14.30
C TYR A 99 -11.01 4.90 -13.66
N LEU A 100 -9.80 5.02 -14.21
CA LEU A 100 -8.78 5.94 -13.71
C LEU A 100 -9.28 7.38 -13.72
N ARG A 101 -9.96 7.81 -14.79
CA ARG A 101 -10.55 9.15 -14.89
C ARG A 101 -11.52 9.40 -13.74
N VAL A 102 -12.42 8.46 -13.46
CA VAL A 102 -13.43 8.61 -12.41
C VAL A 102 -12.79 8.62 -11.01
N VAL A 103 -11.89 7.67 -10.72
CA VAL A 103 -11.19 7.64 -9.42
C VAL A 103 -10.34 8.88 -9.21
N ILE A 104 -9.59 9.30 -10.24
CA ILE A 104 -8.73 10.49 -10.15
C ILE A 104 -9.57 11.73 -9.95
N ASN A 105 -10.72 11.87 -10.61
CA ASN A 105 -11.62 13.00 -10.36
C ASN A 105 -12.08 13.08 -8.90
N GLU A 106 -12.43 11.96 -8.27
CA GLU A 106 -12.84 11.94 -6.86
C GLU A 106 -11.71 12.30 -5.89
N VAL A 107 -10.47 11.96 -6.23
CA VAL A 107 -9.29 12.25 -5.38
C VAL A 107 -8.46 13.44 -5.86
N ALA A 108 -8.88 14.12 -6.92
CA ALA A 108 -8.10 15.17 -7.58
C ALA A 108 -7.83 16.32 -6.60
N ASP A 109 -8.85 16.71 -5.83
CA ASP A 109 -8.78 17.78 -4.85
C ASP A 109 -8.05 17.38 -3.55
N LEU A 110 -7.83 16.09 -3.34
CA LEU A 110 -7.04 15.55 -2.22
C LEU A 110 -5.53 15.53 -2.51
N GLN A 111 -5.09 15.99 -3.69
CA GLN A 111 -3.68 16.15 -4.01
C GLN A 111 -3.03 17.24 -3.18
N MET A 112 -1.77 17.05 -2.80
CA MET A 112 -1.05 18.00 -1.95
C MET A 112 -0.83 19.37 -2.60
N SER A 113 -0.65 19.40 -3.91
CA SER A 113 -0.66 20.63 -4.73
C SER A 113 -1.93 21.46 -4.56
N ARG A 114 -3.05 20.83 -4.20
CA ARG A 114 -4.36 21.45 -3.92
C ARG A 114 -4.69 21.56 -2.43
N GLY A 115 -3.74 21.26 -1.55
CA GLY A 115 -3.91 21.32 -0.10
C GLY A 115 -4.37 20.03 0.56
N GLY A 116 -4.49 18.93 -0.19
CA GLY A 116 -4.86 17.63 0.34
C GLY A 116 -3.67 16.78 0.84
N PRO A 117 -3.94 15.56 1.34
CA PRO A 117 -2.93 14.69 1.94
C PRO A 117 -2.14 13.81 0.95
N ILE A 118 -2.51 13.75 -0.33
CA ILE A 118 -1.90 12.80 -1.29
C ILE A 118 -0.58 13.36 -1.85
N ILE A 119 0.51 12.63 -1.62
CA ILE A 119 1.88 13.04 -2.00
C ILE A 119 2.45 12.32 -3.24
N ALA A 120 1.91 11.15 -3.58
CA ALA A 120 2.37 10.34 -4.70
C ALA A 120 1.31 9.32 -5.13
N PHE A 121 1.37 8.88 -6.40
CA PHE A 121 0.52 7.84 -6.97
C PHE A 121 1.34 6.70 -7.56
N GLN A 122 0.89 5.47 -7.33
CA GLN A 122 1.51 4.29 -7.93
C GLN A 122 0.95 4.04 -9.34
N VAL A 123 1.83 3.81 -10.31
CA VAL A 123 1.46 3.41 -11.66
C VAL A 123 1.63 1.90 -11.78
N GLU A 124 0.51 1.19 -11.94
CA GLU A 124 0.48 -0.29 -11.97
C GLU A 124 1.04 -0.95 -10.70
N ASN A 125 0.98 -2.27 -10.62
CA ASN A 125 1.52 -3.02 -9.49
C ASN A 125 2.31 -4.25 -9.92
N GLU A 126 3.62 -4.27 -9.62
CA GLU A 126 4.53 -5.38 -9.95
C GLU A 126 4.38 -5.85 -11.39
N TYR A 127 4.41 -4.90 -12.34
CA TYR A 127 4.20 -5.22 -13.75
C TYR A 127 5.32 -6.07 -14.32
N GLY A 128 6.55 -5.92 -13.80
CA GLY A 128 7.69 -6.73 -14.25
C GLY A 128 7.50 -8.23 -14.03
N SER A 129 6.68 -8.63 -13.05
CA SER A 129 6.34 -10.04 -12.79
C SER A 129 5.29 -10.59 -13.78
N TYR A 130 4.64 -9.72 -14.56
CA TYR A 130 3.62 -10.09 -15.55
C TYR A 130 4.10 -9.91 -16.99
N GLY A 131 4.83 -8.84 -17.29
CA GLY A 131 5.32 -8.55 -18.62
C GLY A 131 6.29 -7.38 -18.66
N ASP A 132 6.76 -7.05 -19.87
CA ASP A 132 7.85 -6.07 -20.09
C ASP A 132 7.42 -4.90 -21.00
N ASN A 133 6.11 -4.71 -21.18
CA ASN A 133 5.55 -3.71 -22.06
C ASN A 133 5.59 -2.29 -21.47
N GLY A 134 6.72 -1.61 -21.67
CA GLY A 134 6.90 -0.21 -21.23
C GLY A 134 5.92 0.77 -21.87
N ARG A 135 5.34 0.47 -23.06
CA ARG A 135 4.33 1.35 -23.69
C ARG A 135 3.02 1.35 -22.91
N TYR A 136 2.64 0.21 -22.33
CA TYR A 136 1.47 0.11 -21.47
C TYR A 136 1.63 0.94 -20.19
N LEU A 137 2.78 0.83 -19.52
CA LEU A 137 3.08 1.64 -18.34
C LEU A 137 3.08 3.15 -18.64
N GLN A 138 3.68 3.55 -19.77
CA GLN A 138 3.66 4.94 -20.21
C GLN A 138 2.23 5.42 -20.51
N HIS A 139 1.43 4.60 -21.18
CA HIS A 139 0.04 4.93 -21.49
C HIS A 139 -0.79 5.16 -20.23
N LEU A 140 -0.64 4.33 -19.20
CA LEU A 140 -1.31 4.52 -17.91
C LEU A 140 -0.82 5.79 -17.19
N ALA A 141 0.49 6.02 -17.16
CA ALA A 141 1.06 7.22 -16.57
C ALA A 141 0.53 8.48 -17.26
N ASP A 142 0.49 8.50 -18.59
CA ASP A 142 -0.05 9.61 -19.37
C ASP A 142 -1.55 9.78 -19.12
N SER A 143 -2.30 8.70 -18.97
CA SER A 143 -3.73 8.73 -18.64
C SER A 143 -3.99 9.34 -17.25
N MET A 144 -3.16 8.98 -16.26
CA MET A 144 -3.22 9.60 -14.93
C MET A 144 -2.92 11.10 -14.99
N ARG A 145 -1.90 11.49 -15.78
CA ARG A 145 -1.57 12.91 -16.00
C ARG A 145 -2.70 13.67 -16.69
N ARG A 146 -3.28 13.10 -17.75
CA ARG A 146 -4.45 13.67 -18.47
C ARG A 146 -5.65 13.85 -17.56
N SER A 147 -5.86 12.93 -16.62
CA SER A 147 -6.97 12.97 -15.66
C SER A 147 -6.74 13.97 -14.51
N GLY A 148 -5.58 14.62 -14.44
CA GLY A 148 -5.31 15.70 -13.48
C GLY A 148 -4.34 15.36 -12.34
N VAL A 149 -3.61 14.24 -12.42
CA VAL A 149 -2.54 13.92 -11.45
C VAL A 149 -1.33 14.82 -11.67
N VAL A 150 -1.02 15.65 -10.69
CA VAL A 150 0.14 16.56 -10.69
C VAL A 150 1.28 16.01 -9.81
N GLU A 151 0.95 15.19 -8.81
CA GLU A 151 1.94 14.65 -7.87
C GLU A 151 2.96 13.67 -8.49
N ALA A 152 3.91 13.22 -7.67
CA ALA A 152 4.94 12.29 -8.09
C ALA A 152 4.35 10.91 -8.42
N LEU A 153 4.81 10.31 -9.51
CA LEU A 153 4.45 8.94 -9.89
C LEU A 153 5.55 7.98 -9.45
N PHE A 154 5.18 6.75 -9.11
CA PHE A 154 6.15 5.70 -8.82
C PHE A 154 5.68 4.33 -9.28
N THR A 155 6.63 3.43 -9.52
CA THR A 155 6.37 2.01 -9.80
C THR A 155 6.84 1.16 -8.62
N SER A 156 6.35 -0.07 -8.52
CA SER A 156 6.68 -0.99 -7.43
C SER A 156 6.90 -2.37 -8.02
N ASP A 157 8.10 -2.93 -7.84
CA ASP A 157 8.46 -4.26 -8.36
C ASP A 157 9.29 -5.05 -7.33
N GLY A 158 9.07 -6.36 -7.29
CA GLY A 158 9.82 -7.32 -6.46
C GLY A 158 11.02 -7.97 -7.19
N ASP A 159 11.52 -9.06 -6.64
CA ASP A 159 12.77 -9.72 -7.06
C ASP A 159 12.79 -10.19 -8.53
N GLU A 160 11.70 -10.79 -9.01
CA GLU A 160 11.57 -11.20 -10.41
C GLU A 160 11.22 -10.01 -11.30
N GLY A 161 10.29 -9.15 -10.83
CA GLY A 161 9.80 -8.03 -11.60
C GLY A 161 10.88 -7.01 -11.93
N ILE A 162 11.77 -6.70 -10.98
CA ILE A 162 12.79 -5.66 -11.21
C ILE A 162 13.84 -6.05 -12.26
N ARG A 163 13.99 -7.35 -12.56
CA ARG A 163 14.91 -7.82 -13.61
C ARG A 163 14.38 -7.54 -15.02
N HIS A 164 13.07 -7.47 -15.16
CA HIS A 164 12.36 -7.28 -16.43
C HIS A 164 11.67 -5.93 -16.54
N ALA A 165 11.49 -5.23 -15.41
CA ALA A 165 10.91 -3.92 -15.34
C ALA A 165 11.78 -2.91 -16.10
N LYS A 166 11.11 -2.07 -16.88
CA LYS A 166 11.73 -0.95 -17.57
C LYS A 166 11.47 0.31 -16.76
N PRO A 167 12.49 1.12 -16.46
CA PRO A 167 12.29 2.37 -15.71
C PRO A 167 11.31 3.27 -16.48
N LEU A 168 10.26 3.71 -15.79
CA LEU A 168 9.27 4.62 -16.34
C LEU A 168 9.80 6.06 -16.22
N ALA A 169 9.86 6.78 -17.35
CA ALA A 169 10.34 8.15 -17.36
C ALA A 169 9.43 9.06 -16.52
N GLY A 170 10.02 9.78 -15.56
CA GLY A 170 9.28 10.69 -14.67
C GLY A 170 8.63 10.01 -13.46
N ALA A 171 8.85 8.72 -13.25
CA ALA A 171 8.47 8.00 -12.04
C ALA A 171 9.70 7.49 -11.28
N PHE A 172 9.62 7.43 -9.95
CA PHE A 172 10.67 6.79 -9.15
C PHE A 172 10.36 5.29 -8.96
N ALA A 173 11.41 4.47 -8.93
CA ALA A 173 11.26 3.03 -8.74
C ALA A 173 11.26 2.67 -7.24
N GLY A 174 10.20 2.03 -6.79
CA GLY A 174 10.09 1.39 -5.49
C GLY A 174 10.45 -0.09 -5.54
N ILE A 175 10.95 -0.60 -4.42
CA ILE A 175 11.38 -2.00 -4.28
C ILE A 175 10.55 -2.73 -3.21
N ASN A 176 10.15 -3.97 -3.54
CA ASN A 176 9.39 -4.85 -2.65
C ASN A 176 10.28 -6.01 -2.16
N TYR A 177 10.31 -6.29 -0.85
CA TYR A 177 11.12 -7.38 -0.30
C TYR A 177 10.71 -7.77 1.13
N ASN A 178 11.16 -8.96 1.55
CA ASN A 178 10.97 -9.53 2.90
C ASN A 178 12.25 -9.56 3.75
N SER A 179 13.45 -9.39 3.18
CA SER A 179 14.71 -9.61 3.89
C SER A 179 15.80 -8.58 3.59
N LYS A 180 16.71 -8.39 4.55
CA LYS A 180 17.89 -7.51 4.44
C LYS A 180 18.84 -7.89 3.30
N ALA A 181 19.00 -9.19 3.02
CA ALA A 181 19.85 -9.67 1.93
C ALA A 181 19.28 -9.27 0.57
N HIS A 182 17.97 -9.44 0.39
CA HIS A 182 17.26 -8.99 -0.83
C HIS A 182 17.28 -7.47 -0.95
N ALA A 183 17.10 -6.74 0.15
CA ALA A 183 17.15 -5.28 0.15
C ALA A 183 18.46 -4.73 -0.45
N LYS A 184 19.62 -5.28 -0.07
CA LYS A 184 20.92 -4.84 -0.60
C LYS A 184 21.06 -5.09 -2.09
N TRP A 185 20.57 -6.24 -2.56
CA TRP A 185 20.62 -6.63 -3.97
C TRP A 185 19.67 -5.78 -4.82
N LEU A 186 18.43 -5.57 -4.38
CA LEU A 186 17.48 -4.70 -5.08
C LEU A 186 17.97 -3.25 -5.15
N GLN A 187 18.55 -2.76 -4.06
CA GLN A 187 19.14 -1.41 -4.04
C GLN A 187 20.32 -1.27 -5.01
N SER A 188 21.09 -2.33 -5.28
CA SER A 188 22.19 -2.24 -6.26
C SER A 188 21.66 -2.14 -7.68
N ILE A 189 20.54 -2.80 -7.99
CA ILE A 189 19.86 -2.69 -9.29
C ILE A 189 19.30 -1.29 -9.50
N VAL A 190 18.55 -0.76 -8.54
CA VAL A 190 17.98 0.60 -8.64
C VAL A 190 19.08 1.65 -8.78
N LYS A 191 20.21 1.48 -8.07
CA LYS A 191 21.40 2.33 -8.23
C LYS A 191 22.01 2.24 -9.63
N GLY A 192 21.97 1.05 -10.24
CA GLY A 192 22.42 0.85 -11.62
C GLY A 192 21.56 1.58 -12.64
N TRP A 193 20.27 1.77 -12.36
CA TRP A 193 19.36 2.52 -13.25
C TRP A 193 19.51 4.02 -13.11
N ASN A 194 19.52 4.53 -11.88
CA ASN A 194 19.77 5.93 -11.61
C ASN A 194 20.32 6.13 -10.19
N PRO A 195 21.59 6.55 -10.05
CA PRO A 195 22.25 6.69 -8.75
C PRO A 195 21.64 7.80 -7.87
N ASN A 196 20.85 8.70 -8.44
CA ASN A 196 20.21 9.81 -7.72
C ASN A 196 18.82 9.45 -7.18
N LEU A 197 18.26 8.28 -7.53
CA LEU A 197 16.95 7.88 -7.04
C LEU A 197 16.95 7.64 -5.52
N PRO A 198 15.92 8.11 -4.81
CA PRO A 198 15.75 7.80 -3.40
C PRO A 198 15.44 6.32 -3.23
N ILE A 199 15.97 5.71 -2.17
CA ILE A 199 15.61 4.34 -1.83
C ILE A 199 14.25 4.38 -1.13
N PHE A 200 13.25 3.78 -1.77
CA PHE A 200 11.92 3.61 -1.20
C PHE A 200 11.53 2.13 -1.21
N ALA A 201 11.37 1.56 -0.02
CA ALA A 201 10.79 0.24 0.15
C ALA A 201 9.27 0.38 0.06
N THR A 202 8.73 0.10 -1.12
CA THR A 202 7.30 0.27 -1.41
C THR A 202 6.46 -0.79 -0.72
N GLU A 203 6.95 -2.00 -0.57
CA GLU A 203 6.33 -3.04 0.26
C GLU A 203 7.42 -3.77 1.02
N LEU A 204 7.54 -3.45 2.32
CA LEU A 204 8.29 -4.29 3.24
C LEU A 204 7.32 -5.27 3.86
N TRP A 205 7.39 -6.53 3.43
CA TRP A 205 6.46 -7.54 3.88
C TRP A 205 6.69 -7.86 5.37
N THR A 206 5.68 -7.65 6.21
CA THR A 206 5.73 -7.89 7.67
C THR A 206 5.21 -9.26 8.10
N GLY A 207 4.60 -9.98 7.15
CA GLY A 207 4.00 -11.30 7.28
C GLY A 207 3.65 -11.82 5.88
N TRP A 208 3.05 -13.00 5.82
CA TRP A 208 2.64 -13.62 4.56
C TRP A 208 1.21 -14.14 4.61
N PHE A 209 0.58 -14.28 3.45
CA PHE A 209 -0.81 -14.73 3.39
C PHE A 209 -0.99 -16.25 3.55
N LEU A 210 -2.17 -16.68 4.00
CA LEU A 210 -2.55 -18.10 4.19
C LEU A 210 -3.33 -18.61 2.97
N PRO A 211 -2.81 -19.61 2.23
CA PRO A 211 -3.63 -20.43 1.36
C PRO A 211 -4.46 -21.42 2.18
N TRP A 212 -5.67 -21.73 1.71
CA TRP A 212 -6.51 -22.78 2.31
C TRP A 212 -5.75 -24.12 2.36
N GLY A 213 -5.70 -24.74 3.55
CA GLY A 213 -5.04 -26.04 3.76
C GLY A 213 -3.52 -25.96 4.01
N ALA A 214 -2.93 -24.76 4.06
CA ALA A 214 -1.54 -24.61 4.46
C ALA A 214 -1.38 -24.84 5.98
N LYS A 215 -0.29 -25.50 6.39
CA LYS A 215 0.11 -25.62 7.79
C LYS A 215 0.86 -24.35 8.19
N ASP A 216 0.51 -23.75 9.32
CA ASP A 216 0.84 -22.39 9.82
C ASP A 216 2.31 -21.91 9.82
N LYS A 217 3.27 -22.66 9.26
CA LYS A 217 4.71 -22.44 9.47
C LYS A 217 5.37 -21.43 8.53
N ASN A 218 4.74 -21.05 7.42
CA ASN A 218 5.33 -20.13 6.42
C ASN A 218 4.87 -18.66 6.55
N GLN A 219 4.11 -18.37 7.60
CA GLN A 219 3.43 -17.09 7.83
C GLN A 219 4.28 -16.07 8.60
N VAL A 220 5.06 -16.58 9.55
CA VAL A 220 5.64 -15.77 10.62
C VAL A 220 7.03 -15.34 10.20
N ILE A 221 7.15 -14.07 9.85
CA ILE A 221 8.47 -13.43 9.78
C ILE A 221 8.97 -13.25 11.20
N SER A 222 10.19 -13.74 11.44
CA SER A 222 10.87 -13.60 12.73
C SER A 222 10.96 -12.12 13.12
N LEU A 223 10.53 -11.80 14.33
CA LEU A 223 10.59 -10.44 14.88
C LEU A 223 11.99 -9.80 14.77
N PRO A 224 13.08 -10.49 15.15
CA PRO A 224 14.45 -10.02 14.91
C PRO A 224 14.73 -9.62 13.46
N ASP A 225 14.34 -10.45 12.50
CA ASP A 225 14.63 -10.22 11.08
C ASP A 225 13.89 -9.00 10.52
N LEU A 226 12.63 -8.82 10.95
CA LEU A 226 11.84 -7.65 10.59
C LEU A 226 12.44 -6.38 11.18
N VAL A 227 12.78 -6.40 12.48
CA VAL A 227 13.37 -5.26 13.19
C VAL A 227 14.73 -4.88 12.59
N ASP A 228 15.57 -5.87 12.26
CA ASP A 228 16.87 -5.65 11.64
C ASP A 228 16.75 -5.08 10.23
N SER A 229 15.78 -5.57 9.45
CA SER A 229 15.50 -5.06 8.10
C SER A 229 15.01 -3.62 8.14
N VAL A 230 14.03 -3.31 9.00
CA VAL A 230 13.51 -1.95 9.21
C VAL A 230 14.62 -1.02 9.69
N THR A 231 15.37 -1.41 10.73
CA THR A 231 16.45 -0.60 11.32
C THR A 231 17.52 -0.29 10.30
N SER A 232 17.96 -1.28 9.53
CA SER A 232 18.97 -1.10 8.49
C SER A 232 18.53 -0.11 7.41
N LEU A 233 17.24 -0.03 7.08
CA LEU A 233 16.72 0.92 6.08
C LEU A 233 16.59 2.32 6.64
N LEU A 234 16.10 2.43 7.87
CA LEU A 234 15.99 3.70 8.57
C LEU A 234 17.36 4.34 8.77
N ASP A 235 18.40 3.56 9.11
CA ASP A 235 19.78 4.04 9.25
C ASP A 235 20.39 4.52 7.92
N GLN A 236 19.92 3.98 6.79
CA GLN A 236 20.31 4.44 5.46
C GLN A 236 19.53 5.68 5.00
N GLY A 237 18.58 6.18 5.80
CA GLY A 237 17.68 7.27 5.43
C GLY A 237 16.67 6.88 4.34
N ALA A 238 16.45 5.58 4.12
CA ALA A 238 15.49 5.10 3.15
C ALA A 238 14.06 5.36 3.65
N SER A 239 13.15 5.59 2.70
CA SER A 239 11.73 5.62 3.00
C SER A 239 11.17 4.20 3.02
N ILE A 240 10.18 3.93 3.85
CA ILE A 240 9.62 2.59 4.03
C ILE A 240 8.09 2.60 4.03
N ASN A 241 7.50 1.51 3.57
CA ASN A 241 6.10 1.19 3.75
C ASN A 241 5.97 -0.25 4.29
N LEU A 242 5.39 -0.40 5.48
CA LEU A 242 5.14 -1.71 6.07
C LEU A 242 3.88 -2.32 5.48
N TYR A 243 4.02 -3.45 4.76
CA TYR A 243 2.94 -4.18 4.12
C TYR A 243 2.76 -5.54 4.80
N MET A 244 1.71 -5.82 5.56
CA MET A 244 0.59 -4.97 5.95
C MET A 244 0.85 -4.36 7.33
N PHE A 245 0.56 -3.06 7.52
CA PHE A 245 0.50 -2.50 8.88
C PHE A 245 -0.78 -2.95 9.60
N HIS A 246 -1.89 -2.98 8.86
CA HIS A 246 -3.13 -3.63 9.28
C HIS A 246 -3.75 -4.33 8.07
N GLY A 247 -3.78 -5.67 8.11
CA GLY A 247 -4.37 -6.48 7.04
C GLY A 247 -5.89 -6.35 6.97
N GLY A 248 -6.52 -6.09 8.11
CA GLY A 248 -7.98 -6.14 8.25
C GLY A 248 -8.52 -7.53 7.92
N THR A 249 -9.76 -7.55 7.45
CA THR A 249 -10.49 -8.76 7.07
C THR A 249 -10.93 -8.63 5.62
N ASN A 250 -10.50 -9.51 4.72
CA ASN A 250 -11.46 -9.90 3.66
C ASN A 250 -12.50 -10.70 4.42
N PHE A 251 -13.81 -10.38 4.42
CA PHE A 251 -14.82 -11.16 5.17
C PHE A 251 -14.54 -12.69 5.04
N GLY A 252 -13.76 -13.27 6.00
CA GLY A 252 -12.99 -14.54 5.86
C GLY A 252 -11.42 -14.57 5.86
N TYR A 253 -10.61 -13.62 6.37
CA TYR A 253 -9.12 -13.63 6.24
C TYR A 253 -8.32 -12.79 7.29
N ASP A 254 -7.19 -13.30 7.83
CA ASP A 254 -6.20 -12.58 8.69
C ASP A 254 -4.76 -12.65 8.12
N TYR A 255 -3.94 -11.60 8.30
CA TYR A 255 -2.59 -11.41 7.71
C TYR A 255 -1.43 -11.44 8.74
N ASP A 256 -1.67 -11.65 10.04
CA ASP A 256 -0.62 -11.60 11.08
C ASP A 256 0.13 -10.24 11.11
N ALA A 257 -0.61 -9.15 10.84
CA ALA A 257 -0.11 -7.78 10.83
C ALA A 257 0.13 -7.24 12.27
N PRO A 258 0.90 -6.15 12.45
CA PRO A 258 1.09 -5.54 13.76
C PRO A 258 -0.21 -5.24 14.53
N LEU A 259 -1.25 -4.81 13.83
CA LEU A 259 -2.61 -4.87 14.35
C LEU A 259 -3.28 -6.15 13.87
N SER A 260 -3.78 -6.95 14.80
CA SER A 260 -4.56 -8.17 14.51
C SER A 260 -5.82 -7.85 13.71
N GLU A 261 -6.51 -8.89 13.23
CA GLU A 261 -7.75 -8.77 12.46
C GLU A 261 -8.80 -7.87 13.14
N ASN A 262 -9.03 -8.07 14.44
CA ASN A 262 -9.95 -7.25 15.24
C ASN A 262 -9.36 -5.88 15.67
N GLY A 263 -8.18 -5.51 15.17
CA GLY A 263 -7.52 -4.24 15.42
C GLY A 263 -6.85 -4.13 16.80
N GLN A 264 -6.57 -5.25 17.46
CA GLN A 264 -5.83 -5.25 18.73
C GLN A 264 -4.34 -5.02 18.47
N PRO A 265 -3.68 -4.17 19.28
CA PRO A 265 -2.23 -4.08 19.30
C PRO A 265 -1.61 -5.44 19.64
N THR A 266 -0.87 -6.03 18.71
CA THR A 266 -0.08 -7.24 18.99
C THR A 266 1.27 -6.88 19.59
N GLU A 267 2.04 -7.87 20.04
CA GLU A 267 3.43 -7.69 20.46
C GLU A 267 4.28 -7.00 19.37
N LYS A 268 4.03 -7.30 18.07
CA LYS A 268 4.70 -6.63 16.94
C LYS A 268 4.41 -5.12 16.94
N TYR A 269 3.17 -4.70 17.23
CA TYR A 269 2.80 -3.28 17.29
C TYR A 269 3.56 -2.56 18.41
N HIS A 270 3.61 -3.15 19.61
CA HIS A 270 4.31 -2.54 20.74
C HIS A 270 5.80 -2.38 20.45
N ARG A 271 6.42 -3.39 19.84
CA ARG A 271 7.85 -3.33 19.49
C ARG A 271 8.15 -2.28 18.41
N ILE A 272 7.30 -2.17 17.39
CA ILE A 272 7.41 -1.12 16.35
C ILE A 272 7.24 0.27 16.99
N ARG A 273 6.27 0.43 17.91
CA ARG A 273 6.04 1.70 18.61
C ARG A 273 7.25 2.13 19.46
N GLU A 274 7.90 1.20 20.15
CA GLU A 274 9.13 1.46 20.90
C GLU A 274 10.28 1.93 20.00
N LEU A 275 10.46 1.27 18.85
CA LEU A 275 11.47 1.65 17.86
C LEU A 275 11.23 3.06 17.31
N MET A 276 9.97 3.39 17.01
CA MET A 276 9.59 4.71 16.53
C MET A 276 9.76 5.79 17.61
N LEU A 277 9.42 5.50 18.88
CA LEU A 277 9.70 6.39 20.02
C LEU A 277 11.19 6.70 20.18
N ALA A 278 12.03 5.67 20.10
CA ALA A 278 13.48 5.81 20.21
C ALA A 278 14.11 6.68 19.10
N ARG A 279 13.41 6.83 17.96
CA ARG A 279 13.83 7.66 16.83
C ARG A 279 13.24 9.06 16.87
N LEU A 280 11.97 9.19 17.24
CA LEU A 280 11.30 10.49 17.34
C LEU A 280 11.87 11.36 18.45
N SER A 281 12.44 10.77 19.52
CA SER A 281 13.17 11.49 20.56
C SER A 281 14.42 12.25 20.07
N LYS A 282 14.92 11.93 18.87
CA LYS A 282 15.99 12.68 18.18
C LYS A 282 15.46 13.85 17.32
N THR A 283 14.15 14.02 17.27
CA THR A 283 13.42 15.07 16.54
C THR A 283 12.53 15.84 17.53
N ALA A 284 11.94 16.97 17.13
CA ALA A 284 11.16 17.84 18.02
C ALA A 284 9.89 17.23 18.66
N VAL A 285 9.61 15.94 18.45
CA VAL A 285 8.43 15.22 18.96
C VAL A 285 8.83 14.38 20.18
N LYS A 286 8.49 14.85 21.38
CA LYS A 286 8.91 14.25 22.66
C LYS A 286 8.08 13.03 23.11
N SER A 287 6.90 12.80 22.55
CA SER A 287 6.05 11.66 22.91
C SER A 287 5.10 11.27 21.77
N LEU A 288 4.81 9.96 21.67
CA LEU A 288 3.75 9.44 20.81
C LEU A 288 2.39 9.53 21.51
N PRO A 289 1.28 9.70 20.76
CA PRO A 289 -0.06 9.59 21.31
C PRO A 289 -0.32 8.26 22.03
N ASP A 290 -1.29 8.28 22.95
CA ASP A 290 -1.77 7.08 23.62
C ASP A 290 -2.45 6.14 22.62
N ILE A 291 -2.32 4.84 22.88
CA ILE A 291 -2.94 3.80 22.05
C ILE A 291 -4.45 3.79 22.38
N PRO A 292 -5.35 3.90 21.38
CA PRO A 292 -6.78 3.78 21.61
C PRO A 292 -7.15 2.45 22.30
N ALA A 293 -8.15 2.50 23.18
CA ALA A 293 -8.59 1.34 23.93
C ALA A 293 -9.04 0.19 23.01
N PRO A 294 -8.81 -1.08 23.40
CA PRO A 294 -9.39 -2.25 22.76
C PRO A 294 -10.89 -2.10 22.53
N ILE A 295 -11.37 -2.51 21.36
CA ILE A 295 -12.81 -2.66 21.13
C ILE A 295 -13.30 -3.83 22.00
N PRO A 296 -14.35 -3.66 22.82
CA PRO A 296 -14.88 -4.74 23.64
C PRO A 296 -15.33 -5.90 22.78
N THR A 297 -14.84 -7.10 23.09
CA THR A 297 -15.35 -8.35 22.51
C THR A 297 -16.46 -8.89 23.42
N LYS A 298 -17.46 -9.53 22.81
CA LYS A 298 -18.55 -10.18 23.54
C LYS A 298 -18.69 -11.61 23.03
N ASP A 299 -18.72 -12.56 23.95
CA ASP A 299 -19.19 -13.90 23.67
C ASP A 299 -20.72 -13.87 23.67
N TYR A 300 -21.32 -14.15 22.52
CA TYR A 300 -22.78 -14.15 22.35
C TYR A 300 -23.42 -15.48 22.75
N GLY A 301 -22.62 -16.49 23.12
CA GLY A 301 -23.10 -17.82 23.48
C GLY A 301 -23.61 -18.62 22.28
N GLU A 302 -24.35 -19.69 22.55
CA GLU A 302 -24.94 -20.55 21.52
C GLU A 302 -26.09 -19.85 20.79
N ALA A 303 -25.96 -19.71 19.47
CA ALA A 303 -27.03 -19.21 18.62
C ALA A 303 -27.92 -20.37 18.16
N TYR A 304 -29.16 -20.43 18.66
CA TYR A 304 -30.15 -21.38 18.18
C TYR A 304 -30.87 -20.82 16.93
N ARG A 305 -31.03 -21.68 15.91
CA ARG A 305 -31.83 -21.34 14.74
C ARG A 305 -33.31 -21.28 15.15
N VAL A 306 -33.84 -20.08 15.31
CA VAL A 306 -35.27 -19.89 15.53
C VAL A 306 -35.98 -19.97 14.16
N ASN A 307 -36.76 -21.02 13.94
CA ASN A 307 -37.68 -21.07 12.81
C ASN A 307 -38.87 -20.16 13.14
N TRP A 308 -38.90 -18.95 12.58
CA TRP A 308 -40.08 -18.11 12.62
C TRP A 308 -41.13 -18.70 11.67
N GLY A 309 -42.10 -19.45 12.21
CA GLY A 309 -43.18 -20.04 11.40
C GLY A 309 -43.96 -21.23 11.98
N GLN A 310 -44.30 -21.23 13.26
CA GLN A 310 -45.48 -21.95 13.78
C GLN A 310 -46.24 -21.04 14.73
#